data_AF-A0A2U1VSQ2-F1
#
_entry.id   AF-A0A2U1VSQ2-F1
#
_cell.length_a   1.000
_cell.length_b   1.000
_cell.length_c   1.000
_cell.angle_alpha   90.00
_cell.angle_beta   90.00
_cell.angle_gamma   90.00
#
_symmetry.space_group_name_H-M   'P 1'
#
loop_
_entity.id
_entity.type
_entity.pdbx_description
1 polymer ?
#
loop_
_entity_poly.entity_id
_entity_poly.type
_entity_poly.pdbx_seq_one_letter_code
_entity_poly.pdbx_strand_id
1 'polypeptide(L)'
;MLGASLVGAAVVFVTGIVFWGGFNTALEATNRMEFCVSCHEMRDNVYAEYKKTIHYENRTGVRATCPDCHVPKDWVHKIMRKIQASNEVYHWILGSVNTPEKFDAKRLELAKHEWARMKANDSLECRNCHSFDGMSAEKQKQRAKKQHEMAKADNMTCIDCHKGIAHKPVHHLLEQEEGGAKVATAEPPKPTPAPTPAPAPAPTSTPAPVAAPTPAPVAVPAPAAAPTADTAGIDWSAVPEKKVTLFYPGQTSFEWIQTEHGGARAFKKGEACSNCHEGEQADMGAKMVSGQKAEPTPIPGKPASIPLTVQAAHDGETMTMRFRWPASPHTPAPFVDGGKMDPDNPVKLAMLIDQGNVQDADRSGCWSTCHHDARSMPDAPAGGGVTKYLPQTRTAISLKDKPRGGADKLKPADELKALMDQGVFLDLLRWKSGSNTVE
;
A
#
# COMPACT_ATOMS: atom_id res chain seq x y z
N MET A 1 50.50 -23.59 -54.94
CA MET A 1 49.35 -22.70 -54.66
C MET A 1 48.49 -23.16 -53.47
N LEU A 2 48.33 -24.46 -53.20
CA LEU A 2 47.52 -24.96 -52.06
C LEU A 2 48.06 -24.60 -50.65
N GLY A 3 49.38 -24.51 -50.46
CA GLY A 3 49.99 -24.23 -49.15
C GLY A 3 49.81 -22.79 -48.64
N ALA A 4 49.83 -21.80 -49.53
CA ALA A 4 49.60 -20.40 -49.16
C ALA A 4 48.14 -20.15 -48.73
N SER A 5 47.19 -20.84 -49.35
CA SER A 5 45.76 -20.78 -48.98
C SER A 5 45.46 -21.44 -47.63
N LEU A 6 46.17 -22.53 -47.28
CA LEU A 6 46.02 -23.20 -45.98
C LEU A 6 46.61 -22.36 -44.83
N VAL A 7 47.78 -21.73 -45.04
CA VAL A 7 48.37 -20.82 -44.05
C VAL A 7 47.49 -19.59 -43.86
N GLY A 8 46.98 -19.00 -44.94
CA GLY A 8 46.03 -17.87 -44.87
C GLY A 8 44.75 -18.22 -44.11
N ALA A 9 44.16 -19.40 -44.39
CA ALA A 9 42.98 -19.88 -43.67
C ALA A 9 43.25 -20.13 -42.18
N ALA A 10 44.40 -20.71 -41.84
CA ALA A 10 44.80 -20.92 -40.45
C ALA A 10 44.99 -19.60 -39.69
N VAL A 11 45.61 -18.59 -40.31
CA VAL A 11 45.77 -17.26 -39.72
C VAL A 11 44.40 -16.62 -39.45
N VAL A 12 43.51 -16.58 -40.45
CA VAL A 12 42.15 -16.03 -40.28
C VAL A 12 41.37 -16.75 -39.18
N PHE A 13 41.48 -18.08 -39.12
CA PHE A 13 40.82 -18.88 -38.09
C PHE A 13 41.35 -18.57 -36.68
N VAL A 14 42.68 -18.53 -36.51
CA VAL A 14 43.30 -18.20 -35.22
C VAL A 14 42.98 -16.76 -34.81
N THR A 15 43.04 -15.80 -35.73
CA THR A 15 42.62 -14.41 -35.47
C THR A 15 41.14 -14.35 -35.08
N GLY A 16 40.27 -15.12 -35.73
CA GLY A 16 38.86 -15.24 -35.38
C GLY A 16 38.64 -15.77 -33.96
N ILE A 17 39.38 -16.81 -33.54
CA ILE A 17 39.33 -17.35 -32.18
C ILE A 17 39.80 -16.30 -31.16
N VAL A 18 40.92 -15.64 -31.42
CA VAL A 18 41.47 -14.62 -30.51
C VAL A 18 40.50 -13.45 -30.38
N PHE A 19 39.93 -12.99 -31.49
CA PHE A 19 38.92 -11.92 -31.48
C PHE A 19 37.66 -12.34 -30.72
N TRP A 20 37.11 -13.52 -31.01
CA TRP A 20 35.91 -14.03 -30.34
C TRP A 20 36.13 -14.22 -28.84
N GLY A 21 37.26 -14.80 -28.45
CA GLY A 21 37.64 -14.97 -27.05
C GLY A 21 37.81 -13.62 -26.35
N GLY A 22 38.59 -12.72 -26.94
CA GLY A 22 38.83 -11.37 -26.40
C GLY A 22 37.53 -10.57 -26.25
N PHE A 23 36.66 -10.60 -27.25
CA PHE A 23 35.36 -9.93 -27.22
C PHE A 23 34.49 -10.45 -26.07
N ASN A 24 34.32 -11.77 -25.93
CA ASN A 24 33.50 -12.34 -24.86
C ASN A 24 34.11 -12.11 -23.48
N THR A 25 35.44 -12.14 -23.35
CA THR A 25 36.13 -11.78 -22.10
C THR A 25 35.86 -10.32 -21.71
N ALA A 26 35.97 -9.38 -22.64
CA ALA A 26 35.67 -7.97 -22.38
C ALA A 26 34.18 -7.76 -22.05
N LEU A 27 33.31 -8.45 -22.78
CA LEU A 27 31.86 -8.43 -22.54
C LEU A 27 31.53 -8.88 -21.12
N GLU A 28 32.19 -9.93 -20.63
CA GLU A 28 31.97 -10.47 -19.30
C GLU A 28 32.63 -9.62 -18.21
N ALA A 29 33.82 -9.07 -18.46
CA ALA A 29 34.47 -8.14 -17.54
C ALA A 29 33.60 -6.91 -17.26
N THR A 30 32.91 -6.40 -18.29
CA THR A 30 31.97 -5.27 -18.16
C THR A 30 30.59 -5.66 -17.59
N ASN A 31 30.38 -6.93 -17.24
CA ASN A 31 29.19 -7.39 -16.50
C ASN A 31 29.50 -7.65 -15.03
N ARG A 32 30.68 -7.31 -14.52
CA ARG A 32 31.03 -7.55 -13.12
C ARG A 32 30.64 -6.37 -12.24
N MET A 33 30.33 -6.65 -10.98
CA MET A 33 30.00 -5.61 -10.00
C MET A 33 31.12 -4.56 -9.89
N GLU A 34 32.39 -5.00 -9.91
CA GLU A 34 33.57 -4.14 -9.81
C GLU A 34 33.64 -3.14 -10.96
N PHE A 35 33.23 -3.53 -12.16
CA PHE A 35 33.12 -2.61 -13.29
C PHE A 35 31.99 -1.61 -13.08
N CYS A 36 30.80 -2.07 -12.69
CA CYS A 36 29.65 -1.20 -12.45
C CYS A 36 29.93 -0.11 -11.41
N VAL A 37 30.65 -0.44 -10.34
CA VAL A 37 31.00 0.51 -9.25
C VAL A 37 32.33 1.23 -9.46
N SER A 38 32.96 1.09 -10.64
CA SER A 38 34.18 1.82 -10.97
C SER A 38 33.92 3.31 -11.24
N CYS A 39 32.71 3.65 -11.69
CA CYS A 39 32.22 5.03 -11.79
C CYS A 39 31.75 5.52 -10.43
N HIS A 40 32.17 6.72 -10.02
CA HIS A 40 31.81 7.27 -8.71
C HIS A 40 30.30 7.56 -8.61
N GLU A 41 29.63 7.89 -9.71
CA GLU A 41 28.17 8.07 -9.75
C GLU A 41 27.42 6.81 -9.34
N MET A 42 27.93 5.64 -9.73
CA MET A 42 27.31 4.37 -9.36
C MET A 42 27.69 3.96 -7.93
N ARG A 43 28.98 4.12 -7.59
CA ARG A 43 29.53 3.73 -6.28
C ARG A 43 28.94 4.53 -5.13
N ASP A 44 28.83 5.84 -5.29
CA ASP A 44 28.49 6.76 -4.20
C ASP A 44 26.97 6.91 -4.04
N ASN A 45 26.20 6.66 -5.10
CA ASN A 45 24.73 6.69 -5.08
C ASN A 45 24.11 5.28 -4.99
N VAL A 46 23.85 4.65 -6.14
CA VAL A 46 23.02 3.44 -6.23
C VAL A 46 23.61 2.23 -5.53
N TYR A 47 24.94 2.09 -5.48
CA TYR A 47 25.59 1.00 -4.75
C TYR A 47 25.44 1.18 -3.23
N ALA A 48 25.56 2.40 -2.71
CA ALA A 48 25.32 2.70 -1.30
C ALA A 48 23.87 2.38 -0.88
N GLU A 49 22.92 2.57 -1.78
CA GLU A 49 21.51 2.21 -1.59
C GLU A 49 21.29 0.69 -1.65
N TYR A 50 21.87 0.02 -2.64
CA TYR A 50 21.77 -1.43 -2.83
C TYR A 50 22.23 -2.23 -1.61
N LYS A 51 23.30 -1.77 -0.93
CA LYS A 51 23.82 -2.39 0.30
C LYS A 51 22.79 -2.51 1.43
N LYS A 52 21.71 -1.73 1.39
CA LYS A 52 20.66 -1.72 2.42
C LYS A 52 19.53 -2.72 2.12
N THR A 53 19.67 -3.55 1.08
CA THR A 53 18.58 -4.40 0.58
C THR A 53 18.84 -5.89 0.76
N ILE A 54 17.77 -6.69 0.69
CA ILE A 54 17.83 -8.15 0.78
C ILE A 54 18.63 -8.78 -0.37
N HIS A 55 18.78 -8.08 -1.49
CA HIS A 55 19.59 -8.54 -2.61
C HIS A 55 21.10 -8.41 -2.33
N TYR A 56 21.49 -7.50 -1.42
CA TYR A 56 22.87 -7.41 -0.92
C TYR A 56 23.13 -8.35 0.25
N GLU A 57 22.26 -8.39 1.26
CA GLU A 57 22.46 -9.23 2.44
C GLU A 57 21.19 -9.99 2.80
N ASN A 58 21.28 -11.32 2.81
CA ASN A 58 20.18 -12.20 3.15
C ASN A 58 20.67 -13.48 3.81
N ARG A 59 19.72 -14.20 4.41
CA ARG A 59 19.96 -15.44 5.16
C ARG A 59 20.56 -16.59 4.36
N THR A 60 20.48 -16.57 3.02
CA THR A 60 20.93 -17.68 2.16
C THR A 60 22.31 -17.45 1.55
N GLY A 61 22.85 -16.23 1.64
CA GLY A 61 24.12 -15.86 1.01
C GLY A 61 24.07 -15.68 -0.52
N VAL A 62 22.98 -16.08 -1.19
CA VAL A 62 22.77 -15.88 -2.63
C VAL A 62 22.38 -14.44 -2.90
N ARG A 63 23.16 -13.72 -3.71
CA ARG A 63 22.98 -12.29 -3.98
C ARG A 63 22.69 -12.04 -5.45
N ALA A 64 21.76 -11.14 -5.73
CA ALA A 64 21.57 -10.57 -7.06
C ALA A 64 22.36 -9.27 -7.13
N THR A 65 23.39 -9.25 -7.97
CA THR A 65 24.30 -8.11 -8.14
C THR A 65 23.78 -7.13 -9.20
N CYS A 66 24.47 -6.00 -9.38
CA CYS A 66 24.13 -4.99 -10.41
C CYS A 66 23.77 -5.60 -11.79
N PRO A 67 24.61 -6.45 -12.41
CA PRO A 67 24.30 -7.05 -13.70
C PRO A 67 23.08 -7.97 -13.67
N ASP A 68 22.78 -8.66 -12.57
CA ASP A 68 21.65 -9.59 -12.52
C ASP A 68 20.31 -8.88 -12.73
N CYS A 69 20.24 -7.60 -12.38
CA CYS A 69 19.06 -6.74 -12.55
C CYS A 69 19.16 -5.78 -13.76
N HIS A 70 20.36 -5.29 -14.08
CA HIS A 70 20.55 -4.26 -15.11
C HIS A 70 21.01 -4.80 -16.46
N VAL A 71 21.53 -6.03 -16.54
CA VAL A 71 22.06 -6.63 -17.76
C VAL A 71 21.34 -7.95 -18.04
N PRO A 72 20.54 -8.05 -19.12
CA PRO A 72 19.90 -9.31 -19.49
C PRO A 72 20.91 -10.45 -19.66
N LYS A 73 20.52 -11.67 -19.27
CA LYS A 73 21.39 -12.85 -19.38
C LYS A 73 21.49 -13.39 -20.80
N ASP A 74 20.39 -13.34 -21.55
CA ASP A 74 20.35 -13.80 -22.93
C ASP A 74 21.16 -12.87 -23.85
N TRP A 75 21.71 -13.45 -24.92
CA TRP A 75 22.69 -12.74 -25.74
C TRP A 75 22.10 -11.52 -26.45
N VAL A 76 20.90 -11.62 -27.01
CA VAL A 76 20.30 -10.56 -27.82
C VAL A 76 20.01 -9.34 -26.96
N HIS A 77 19.28 -9.50 -25.85
CA HIS A 77 18.93 -8.37 -24.98
C HIS A 77 20.18 -7.81 -24.26
N LYS A 78 21.18 -8.65 -23.96
CA LYS A 78 22.47 -8.19 -23.41
C LYS A 78 23.17 -7.24 -24.35
N ILE A 79 23.31 -7.61 -25.62
CA ILE A 79 23.98 -6.77 -26.63
C ILE A 79 23.19 -5.48 -26.86
N MET A 80 21.86 -5.55 -26.97
CA MET A 80 21.01 -4.36 -27.06
C MET A 80 21.20 -3.42 -25.87
N ARG A 81 21.22 -3.93 -24.64
CA ARG A 81 21.42 -3.11 -23.45
C ARG A 81 22.80 -2.47 -23.40
N LYS A 82 23.83 -3.19 -23.84
CA LYS A 82 25.20 -2.65 -23.92
C LYS A 82 25.35 -1.57 -24.99
N ILE A 83 24.64 -1.68 -26.11
CA ILE A 83 24.54 -0.58 -27.09
C ILE A 83 23.84 0.62 -26.44
N GLN A 84 22.73 0.43 -25.74
CA GLN A 84 22.04 1.53 -25.03
C GLN A 84 22.93 2.16 -23.94
N ALA A 85 23.74 1.35 -23.26
CA ALA A 85 24.66 1.81 -22.21
C ALA A 85 25.75 2.75 -22.73
N SER A 86 26.03 2.79 -24.05
CA SER A 86 26.97 3.76 -24.59
C SER A 86 26.53 5.21 -24.34
N ASN A 87 25.22 5.45 -24.20
CA ASN A 87 24.69 6.77 -23.80
C ASN A 87 25.07 7.14 -22.37
N GLU A 88 25.22 6.17 -21.46
CA GLU A 88 25.68 6.44 -20.09
C GLU A 88 27.11 6.95 -20.09
N VAL A 89 27.98 6.38 -20.95
CA VAL A 89 29.35 6.87 -21.14
C VAL A 89 29.35 8.29 -21.72
N TYR A 90 28.48 8.58 -22.69
CA TYR A 90 28.31 9.93 -23.23
C TYR A 90 27.92 10.94 -22.13
N HIS A 91 26.94 10.60 -21.29
CA HIS A 91 26.50 11.47 -20.20
C HIS A 91 27.48 11.56 -19.03
N TRP A 92 28.31 10.53 -18.84
CA TRP A 92 29.45 10.57 -17.93
C TRP A 92 30.50 11.58 -18.42
N ILE A 93 30.87 11.56 -19.71
CA ILE A 93 31.79 12.56 -20.31
C ILE A 93 31.23 13.97 -20.16
N LEU A 94 29.92 14.16 -20.36
CA LEU A 94 29.25 15.45 -20.18
C LEU A 94 29.09 15.87 -18.70
N GLY A 95 29.36 14.99 -17.73
CA GLY A 95 29.14 15.26 -16.31
C GLY A 95 27.67 15.55 -15.97
N SER A 96 26.73 14.91 -16.67
CA SER A 96 25.29 15.15 -16.53
C SER A 96 24.72 14.71 -15.18
N VAL A 97 25.38 13.75 -14.52
CA VAL A 97 24.97 13.14 -13.24
C VAL A 97 26.16 12.94 -12.28
N ASN A 98 27.24 13.69 -12.47
CA ASN A 98 28.53 13.45 -11.81
C ASN A 98 28.61 13.85 -10.33
N THR A 99 27.52 14.37 -9.74
CA THR A 99 27.39 14.62 -8.30
C THR A 99 26.08 14.02 -7.78
N PRO A 100 25.97 13.71 -6.48
CA PRO A 100 24.73 13.21 -5.90
C PRO A 100 23.52 14.10 -6.16
N GLU A 101 23.69 15.43 -6.15
CA GLU A 101 22.63 16.40 -6.38
C GLU A 101 22.14 16.35 -7.83
N LYS A 102 23.06 16.26 -8.80
CA LYS A 102 22.71 16.12 -10.22
C LYS A 102 22.05 14.76 -10.50
N PHE A 103 22.52 13.70 -9.86
CA PHE A 103 21.91 12.38 -9.98
C PHE A 103 20.48 12.38 -9.41
N ASP A 104 20.29 12.95 -8.22
CA ASP A 104 18.97 13.06 -7.58
C ASP A 104 18.01 13.94 -8.40
N ALA A 105 18.49 15.03 -9.00
CA ALA A 105 17.68 15.89 -9.88
C ALA A 105 17.14 15.13 -11.11
N LYS A 106 17.86 14.11 -11.60
CA LYS A 106 17.45 13.26 -12.74
C LYS A 106 16.89 11.91 -12.32
N ARG A 107 16.77 11.62 -11.03
CA ARG A 107 16.48 10.27 -10.54
C ARG A 107 15.16 9.70 -11.06
N LEU A 108 14.10 10.51 -11.10
CA LEU A 108 12.80 10.07 -11.63
C LEU A 108 12.87 9.76 -13.12
N GLU A 109 13.54 10.61 -13.91
CA GLU A 109 13.76 10.39 -15.34
C GLU A 109 14.52 9.09 -15.60
N LEU A 110 15.65 8.89 -14.92
CA LEU A 110 16.46 7.67 -15.03
C LEU A 110 15.69 6.43 -14.59
N ALA A 111 14.93 6.53 -13.49
CA ALA A 111 14.11 5.44 -13.00
C ALA A 111 13.00 5.07 -14.00
N LYS A 112 12.35 6.05 -14.63
CA LYS A 112 11.35 5.81 -15.69
C LYS A 112 11.94 5.06 -16.88
N HIS A 113 13.16 5.40 -17.31
CA HIS A 113 13.82 4.67 -18.39
C HIS A 113 14.05 3.20 -18.03
N GLU A 114 14.57 2.92 -16.83
CA GLU A 114 14.80 1.55 -16.37
C GLU A 114 13.50 0.78 -16.13
N TRP A 115 12.46 1.42 -15.58
CA TRP A 115 11.14 0.79 -15.42
C TRP A 115 10.48 0.49 -16.76
N ALA A 116 10.59 1.40 -17.74
CA ALA A 116 10.06 1.19 -19.08
C ALA A 116 10.79 0.02 -19.76
N ARG A 117 12.11 -0.09 -19.61
CA ARG A 117 12.90 -1.22 -20.12
C ARG A 117 12.46 -2.54 -19.48
N MET A 118 12.45 -2.61 -18.14
CA MET A 118 12.02 -3.81 -17.40
C MET A 118 10.56 -4.16 -17.65
N LYS A 119 9.72 -3.21 -18.05
CA LYS A 119 8.34 -3.50 -18.44
C LYS A 119 8.27 -4.04 -19.87
N ALA A 120 9.04 -3.45 -20.79
CA ALA A 120 9.04 -3.84 -22.20
C ALA A 120 9.55 -5.27 -22.43
N ASN A 121 10.40 -5.80 -21.53
CA ASN A 121 10.92 -7.16 -21.59
C ASN A 121 10.28 -8.12 -20.57
N ASP A 122 9.08 -7.81 -20.07
CA ASP A 122 8.37 -8.62 -19.06
C ASP A 122 9.18 -8.93 -17.78
N SER A 123 9.98 -7.96 -17.35
CA SER A 123 10.82 -8.05 -16.14
C SER A 123 11.73 -9.29 -16.17
N LEU A 124 12.29 -9.59 -17.34
CA LEU A 124 13.13 -10.76 -17.60
C LEU A 124 14.20 -10.96 -16.53
N GLU A 125 14.86 -9.88 -16.12
CA GLU A 125 15.90 -9.90 -15.09
C GLU A 125 15.36 -10.35 -13.72
N CYS A 126 14.16 -9.91 -13.35
CA CYS A 126 13.48 -10.39 -12.15
C CYS A 126 13.10 -11.87 -12.29
N ARG A 127 12.57 -12.25 -13.45
CA ARG A 127 12.04 -13.60 -13.72
C ARG A 127 13.11 -14.69 -13.74
N ASN A 128 14.36 -14.33 -14.02
CA ASN A 128 15.49 -15.25 -13.93
C ASN A 128 15.68 -15.84 -12.52
N CYS A 129 15.19 -15.16 -11.48
CA CYS A 129 15.29 -15.60 -10.09
C CYS A 129 13.91 -15.75 -9.40
N HIS A 130 12.90 -14.98 -9.84
CA HIS A 130 11.56 -14.94 -9.26
C HIS A 130 10.51 -15.37 -10.29
N SER A 131 9.95 -16.57 -10.14
CA SER A 131 8.81 -17.01 -10.95
C SER A 131 7.53 -17.04 -10.12
N PHE A 132 6.38 -16.77 -10.75
CA PHE A 132 5.10 -16.92 -10.09
C PHE A 132 4.87 -18.35 -9.58
N ASP A 133 5.35 -19.34 -10.33
CA ASP A 133 5.19 -20.76 -9.98
C ASP A 133 6.16 -21.22 -8.88
N GLY A 134 7.33 -20.57 -8.76
CA GLY A 134 8.32 -20.86 -7.71
C GLY A 134 8.03 -20.15 -6.38
N MET A 135 7.08 -19.20 -6.36
CA MET A 135 6.68 -18.52 -5.14
C MET A 135 5.69 -19.36 -4.33
N SER A 136 6.02 -19.66 -3.07
CA SER A 136 5.11 -20.37 -2.16
C SER A 136 3.93 -19.47 -1.77
N ALA A 137 2.73 -19.77 -2.26
CA ALA A 137 1.51 -19.03 -1.95
C ALA A 137 1.16 -19.07 -0.45
N GLU A 138 1.40 -20.21 0.21
CA GLU A 138 1.11 -20.41 1.65
C GLU A 138 2.01 -19.58 2.57
N LYS A 139 3.23 -19.25 2.12
CA LYS A 139 4.18 -18.41 2.88
C LYS A 139 3.98 -16.92 2.62
N GLN A 140 3.10 -16.56 1.68
CA GLN A 140 2.78 -15.17 1.40
C GLN A 140 1.65 -14.69 2.32
N LYS A 141 1.69 -13.40 2.66
CA LYS A 141 0.53 -12.74 3.26
C LYS A 141 -0.63 -12.81 2.28
N GLN A 142 -1.87 -12.97 2.78
CA GLN A 142 -3.09 -13.07 1.98
C GLN A 142 -3.17 -11.97 0.90
N ARG A 143 -2.91 -10.71 1.30
CA ARG A 143 -2.85 -9.57 0.40
C ARG A 143 -1.84 -9.76 -0.74
N ALA A 144 -0.61 -10.17 -0.42
CA ALA A 144 0.44 -10.37 -1.43
C ALA A 144 0.10 -11.53 -2.37
N LYS A 145 -0.40 -12.64 -1.82
CA LYS A 145 -0.87 -13.81 -2.58
C LYS A 145 -1.92 -13.39 -3.60
N LYS A 146 -2.97 -12.68 -3.16
CA LYS A 146 -4.04 -12.23 -4.04
C LYS A 146 -3.55 -11.29 -5.14
N GLN A 147 -2.63 -10.36 -4.80
CA GLN A 147 -2.01 -9.48 -5.80
C GLN A 147 -1.20 -10.25 -6.84
N HIS A 148 -0.45 -11.28 -6.45
CA HIS A 148 0.26 -12.14 -7.40
C HIS A 148 -0.68 -12.98 -8.28
N GLU A 149 -1.78 -13.50 -7.74
CA GLU A 149 -2.81 -14.21 -8.53
C GLU A 149 -3.41 -13.30 -9.61
N MET A 150 -3.76 -12.05 -9.26
CA MET A 150 -4.24 -11.06 -10.22
C MET A 150 -3.16 -10.67 -11.22
N ALA A 151 -1.92 -10.47 -10.77
CA ALA A 151 -0.81 -10.14 -11.66
C ALA A 151 -0.59 -11.23 -12.72
N LYS A 152 -0.70 -12.51 -12.34
CA LYS A 152 -0.61 -13.65 -13.26
C LYS A 152 -1.79 -13.69 -14.22
N ALA A 153 -3.03 -13.53 -13.72
CA ALA A 153 -4.22 -13.51 -14.57
C ALA A 153 -4.22 -12.38 -15.60
N ASP A 154 -3.61 -11.25 -15.25
CA ASP A 154 -3.60 -10.05 -16.07
C ASP A 154 -2.32 -9.87 -16.91
N ASN A 155 -1.44 -10.87 -16.94
CA ASN A 155 -0.13 -10.81 -17.63
C ASN A 155 0.70 -9.57 -17.25
N MET A 156 0.73 -9.22 -15.95
CA MET A 156 1.53 -8.11 -15.47
C MET A 156 3.01 -8.49 -15.34
N THR A 157 3.84 -7.46 -15.47
CA THR A 157 5.27 -7.53 -15.21
C THR A 157 5.55 -7.28 -13.73
N CYS A 158 6.70 -7.73 -13.23
CA CYS A 158 7.09 -7.53 -11.83
C CYS A 158 7.21 -6.03 -11.50
N ILE A 159 7.72 -5.23 -12.44
CA ILE A 159 7.97 -3.79 -12.28
C ILE A 159 6.69 -2.94 -12.31
N ASP A 160 5.55 -3.51 -12.72
CA ASP A 160 4.28 -2.80 -12.62
C ASP A 160 3.95 -2.44 -11.16
N CYS A 161 4.30 -3.32 -10.21
CA CYS A 161 4.11 -3.08 -8.78
C CYS A 161 5.42 -2.81 -8.02
N HIS A 162 6.51 -3.54 -8.31
CA HIS A 162 7.74 -3.47 -7.53
C HIS A 162 8.71 -2.39 -8.01
N LYS A 163 8.33 -1.11 -7.95
CA LYS A 163 9.21 0.02 -8.30
C LYS A 163 10.04 0.50 -7.11
N GLY A 164 11.36 0.69 -7.31
CA GLY A 164 12.26 1.17 -6.25
C GLY A 164 12.72 0.07 -5.27
N ILE A 165 13.02 -1.12 -5.81
CA ILE A 165 13.42 -2.31 -5.01
C ILE A 165 14.78 -2.13 -4.35
N ALA A 166 15.78 -1.74 -5.15
CA ALA A 166 17.19 -1.69 -4.72
C ALA A 166 17.69 -0.25 -4.42
N HIS A 167 16.93 0.75 -4.86
CA HIS A 167 17.34 2.14 -4.92
C HIS A 167 16.26 3.05 -4.34
N LYS A 168 16.64 4.27 -3.94
CA LYS A 168 15.76 5.28 -3.33
C LYS A 168 14.44 5.36 -4.12
N PRO A 169 13.28 5.06 -3.50
CA PRO A 169 12.02 4.93 -4.21
C PRO A 169 11.50 6.30 -4.64
N VAL A 170 11.30 6.49 -5.94
CA VAL A 170 10.76 7.73 -6.55
C VAL A 170 9.42 7.52 -7.26
N HIS A 171 8.82 6.33 -7.16
CA HIS A 171 7.57 6.02 -7.86
C HIS A 171 6.37 6.88 -7.38
N HIS A 172 6.39 7.35 -6.13
CA HIS A 172 5.39 8.26 -5.58
C HIS A 172 5.37 9.64 -6.28
N LEU A 173 6.42 9.99 -7.03
CA LEU A 173 6.49 11.25 -7.78
C LEU A 173 5.72 11.16 -9.12
N LEU A 174 5.43 9.96 -9.61
CA LEU A 174 4.63 9.77 -10.84
C LEU A 174 3.23 10.40 -10.70
N GLU A 175 2.64 10.26 -9.51
CA GLU A 175 1.32 10.82 -9.19
C GLU A 175 1.32 12.36 -9.20
N GLN A 176 2.46 12.98 -8.87
CA GLN A 176 2.61 14.44 -8.84
C GLN A 176 2.72 15.04 -10.26
N GLU A 177 3.32 14.30 -11.19
CA GLU A 177 3.41 14.70 -12.60
C GLU A 177 2.07 14.50 -13.34
N GLU A 178 1.35 13.41 -13.06
CA GLU A 178 0.03 13.14 -13.65
C GLU A 178 -1.06 14.09 -13.10
N GLY A 179 -0.87 14.65 -11.90
CA GLY A 179 -1.79 15.57 -11.22
C GLY A 179 -1.57 17.07 -11.48
N GLY A 180 -0.74 17.45 -12.45
CA GLY A 180 -0.62 18.86 -12.88
C GLY A 180 0.10 19.82 -11.92
N ALA A 181 0.91 19.32 -10.97
CA ALA A 181 1.80 20.20 -10.21
C ALA A 181 3.06 20.50 -11.05
N LYS A 182 3.07 21.65 -11.72
CA LYS A 182 4.32 22.21 -12.29
C LYS A 182 5.35 22.27 -11.16
N VAL A 183 6.48 21.59 -11.35
CA VAL A 183 7.65 21.66 -10.48
C VAL A 183 8.00 23.14 -10.29
N ALA A 184 7.73 23.67 -9.10
CA ALA A 184 8.30 24.93 -8.69
C ALA A 184 9.81 24.76 -8.66
N THR A 185 10.51 25.64 -9.39
CA THR A 185 11.96 25.76 -9.40
C THR A 185 12.51 25.72 -7.97
N ALA A 186 13.44 24.79 -7.75
CA ALA A 186 14.11 24.58 -6.48
C ALA A 186 14.75 25.87 -5.96
N GLU A 187 14.34 26.31 -4.77
CA GLU A 187 15.07 27.29 -3.97
C GLU A 187 16.28 26.58 -3.32
N PRO A 188 17.48 27.22 -3.25
CA PRO A 188 18.68 26.57 -2.73
C PRO A 188 18.55 26.26 -1.23
N PRO A 189 19.07 25.10 -0.76
CA PRO A 189 18.95 24.72 0.64
C PRO A 189 19.86 25.59 1.55
N LYS A 190 19.28 26.04 2.66
CA LYS A 190 20.00 26.70 3.77
C LYS A 190 21.05 25.74 4.37
N PRO A 191 22.25 26.21 4.79
CA PRO A 191 23.35 25.35 5.20
C PRO A 191 23.01 24.49 6.44
N THR A 192 23.33 23.20 6.34
CA THR A 192 23.23 22.20 7.42
C THR A 192 24.34 22.41 8.47
N PRO A 193 24.06 22.31 9.78
CA PRO A 193 25.10 22.30 10.82
C PRO A 193 25.97 21.04 10.75
N ALA A 194 27.24 21.18 11.17
CA ALA A 194 28.28 20.14 11.13
C ALA A 194 27.91 18.84 11.89
N PRO A 195 28.47 17.68 11.47
CA PRO A 195 28.13 16.38 12.05
C PRO A 195 28.70 16.19 13.47
N THR A 196 27.86 15.68 14.37
CA THR A 196 28.26 15.18 15.70
C THR A 196 29.02 13.84 15.54
N PRO A 197 30.07 13.55 16.35
CA PRO A 197 30.82 12.30 16.24
C PRO A 197 29.98 11.07 16.60
N ALA A 198 30.28 9.94 15.95
CA ALA A 198 29.62 8.65 16.17
C ALA A 198 29.81 8.11 17.60
N PRO A 199 28.79 7.45 18.20
CA PRO A 199 28.96 6.76 19.48
C PRO A 199 29.73 5.44 19.32
N ALA A 200 30.50 5.10 20.36
CA ALA A 200 31.31 3.89 20.51
C ALA A 200 30.49 2.58 20.53
N PRO A 201 31.10 1.42 20.21
CA PRO A 201 30.38 0.13 20.13
C PRO A 201 29.87 -0.34 21.50
N ALA A 202 28.66 -0.92 21.49
CA ALA A 202 28.00 -1.45 22.68
C ALA A 202 28.69 -2.73 23.22
N PRO A 203 28.77 -2.91 24.55
CA PRO A 203 29.26 -4.14 25.16
C PRO A 203 28.26 -5.31 25.02
N THR A 204 28.83 -6.51 25.04
CA THR A 204 28.18 -7.82 24.99
C THR A 204 27.04 -7.99 26.01
N SER A 205 25.98 -8.64 25.55
CA SER A 205 24.74 -8.95 26.27
C SER A 205 24.95 -9.82 27.51
N THR A 206 24.68 -9.26 28.68
CA THR A 206 24.32 -9.99 29.91
C THR A 206 22.85 -10.42 29.81
N PRO A 207 22.45 -11.63 30.21
CA PRO A 207 21.05 -12.06 30.19
C PRO A 207 20.19 -11.21 31.14
N ALA A 208 18.98 -10.88 30.70
CA ALA A 208 18.02 -10.04 31.39
C ALA A 208 17.61 -10.65 32.76
N PRO A 209 17.38 -9.82 33.80
CA PRO A 209 16.79 -10.29 35.05
C PRO A 209 15.34 -10.72 34.80
N VAL A 210 14.97 -11.84 35.43
CA VAL A 210 13.62 -12.39 35.45
C VAL A 210 12.63 -11.32 35.93
N ALA A 211 11.64 -11.01 35.10
CA ALA A 211 10.58 -10.08 35.43
C ALA A 211 9.80 -10.58 36.67
N ALA A 212 9.70 -9.73 37.68
CA ALA A 212 8.79 -9.93 38.80
C ALA A 212 7.33 -9.96 38.29
N PRO A 213 6.45 -10.74 38.92
CA PRO A 213 5.06 -10.87 38.48
C PRO A 213 4.35 -9.51 38.53
N THR A 214 3.69 -9.18 37.42
CA THR A 214 2.80 -8.02 37.29
C THR A 214 1.70 -8.13 38.37
N PRO A 215 1.46 -7.08 39.20
CA PRO A 215 0.34 -7.11 40.13
C PRO A 215 -0.97 -7.25 39.35
N ALA A 216 -1.87 -8.08 39.87
CA ALA A 216 -3.18 -8.33 39.30
C ALA A 216 -3.94 -7.01 39.08
N PRO A 217 -4.68 -6.87 37.97
CA PRO A 217 -5.46 -5.66 37.72
C PRO A 217 -6.48 -5.47 38.84
N VAL A 218 -6.43 -4.31 39.48
CA VAL A 218 -7.45 -3.86 40.42
C VAL A 218 -8.76 -3.76 39.62
N ALA A 219 -9.75 -4.56 40.00
CA ALA A 219 -11.06 -4.54 39.38
C ALA A 219 -11.71 -3.16 39.60
N VAL A 220 -11.74 -2.35 38.55
CA VAL A 220 -12.59 -1.16 38.49
C VAL A 220 -14.01 -1.66 38.24
N PRO A 221 -15.03 -1.23 39.00
CA PRO A 221 -16.40 -1.65 38.79
C PRO A 221 -16.83 -1.30 37.36
N ALA A 222 -17.30 -2.31 36.63
CA ALA A 222 -17.88 -2.13 35.32
C ALA A 222 -19.06 -1.14 35.40
N PRO A 223 -19.23 -0.22 34.43
CA PRO A 223 -20.48 0.51 34.31
C PRO A 223 -21.63 -0.49 34.26
N ALA A 224 -22.73 -0.22 34.97
CA ALA A 224 -23.92 -1.05 34.93
C ALA A 224 -24.30 -1.30 33.46
N ALA A 225 -24.43 -2.57 33.08
CA ALA A 225 -24.91 -2.93 31.76
C ALA A 225 -26.25 -2.22 31.53
N ALA A 226 -26.36 -1.52 30.41
CA ALA A 226 -27.67 -1.03 29.95
C ALA A 226 -28.63 -2.22 29.91
N PRO A 227 -29.90 -2.05 30.30
CA PRO A 227 -30.85 -3.15 30.31
C PRO A 227 -30.91 -3.78 28.92
N THR A 228 -30.50 -5.04 28.85
CA THR A 228 -30.65 -5.86 27.66
C THR A 228 -32.14 -5.91 27.37
N ALA A 229 -32.54 -5.49 26.16
CA ALA A 229 -33.80 -5.92 25.61
C ALA A 229 -33.69 -7.43 25.43
N ASP A 230 -33.98 -8.19 26.49
CA ASP A 230 -34.13 -9.63 26.42
C ASP A 230 -35.37 -9.85 25.56
N THR A 231 -35.16 -10.15 24.28
CA THR A 231 -36.22 -10.67 23.42
C THR A 231 -36.59 -12.03 23.98
N ALA A 232 -37.60 -12.05 24.86
CA ALA A 232 -38.09 -13.26 25.50
C ALA A 232 -38.31 -14.36 24.45
N GLY A 233 -37.56 -15.46 24.54
CA GLY A 233 -37.76 -16.65 23.69
C GLY A 233 -36.59 -17.09 22.80
N ILE A 234 -35.49 -16.32 22.67
CA ILE A 234 -34.32 -16.77 21.87
C ILE A 234 -33.30 -17.48 22.76
N ASP A 235 -33.06 -18.77 22.50
CA ASP A 235 -31.92 -19.49 23.08
C ASP A 235 -30.63 -19.12 22.35
N TRP A 236 -29.98 -18.07 22.84
CA TRP A 236 -28.73 -17.60 22.26
C TRP A 236 -27.53 -18.54 22.43
N SER A 237 -27.64 -19.60 23.24
CA SER A 237 -26.58 -20.61 23.34
C SER A 237 -26.55 -21.53 22.11
N ALA A 238 -27.71 -21.68 21.44
CA ALA A 238 -27.86 -22.43 20.21
C ALA A 238 -27.57 -21.60 18.93
N VAL A 239 -27.47 -20.28 19.05
CA VAL A 239 -27.22 -19.38 17.90
C VAL A 239 -25.70 -19.29 17.64
N PRO A 240 -25.21 -19.57 16.42
CA PRO A 240 -23.77 -19.49 16.12
C PRO A 240 -23.18 -18.10 16.33
N GLU A 241 -22.04 -18.02 17.00
CA GLU A 241 -21.29 -16.78 17.16
C GLU A 241 -20.41 -16.48 15.94
N LYS A 242 -20.51 -15.26 15.41
CA LYS A 242 -19.57 -14.72 14.43
C LYS A 242 -18.70 -13.64 15.08
N LYS A 243 -17.38 -13.84 15.05
CA LYS A 243 -16.42 -12.80 15.46
C LYS A 243 -16.11 -11.88 14.28
N VAL A 244 -16.25 -10.58 14.51
CA VAL A 244 -15.97 -9.50 13.57
C VAL A 244 -15.00 -8.54 14.25
N THR A 245 -13.87 -8.25 13.61
CA THR A 245 -12.92 -7.28 14.15
C THR A 245 -13.23 -5.91 13.58
N LEU A 246 -13.81 -5.03 14.40
CA LEU A 246 -13.91 -3.60 14.07
C LEU A 246 -12.53 -2.97 14.29
N PHE A 247 -12.17 -2.00 13.45
CA PHE A 247 -10.89 -1.31 13.56
C PHE A 247 -11.08 0.20 13.53
N TYR A 248 -10.09 0.93 14.08
CA TYR A 248 -10.11 2.38 14.15
C TYR A 248 -10.29 2.98 12.74
N PRO A 249 -11.33 3.80 12.50
CA PRO A 249 -11.56 4.40 11.20
C PRO A 249 -10.58 5.56 11.00
N GLY A 250 -9.80 5.53 9.91
CA GLY A 250 -9.03 6.68 9.45
C GLY A 250 -9.80 7.50 8.42
N GLN A 251 -9.21 8.60 7.97
CA GLN A 251 -9.67 9.43 6.85
C GLN A 251 -9.47 8.71 5.50
N THR A 252 -10.29 7.69 5.24
CA THR A 252 -10.30 6.91 4.00
C THR A 252 -11.64 7.04 3.30
N SER A 253 -11.65 7.64 2.11
CA SER A 253 -12.86 7.83 1.32
C SER A 253 -13.03 6.75 0.23
N PHE A 254 -14.21 6.72 -0.36
CA PHE A 254 -14.53 5.88 -1.51
C PHE A 254 -13.64 6.22 -2.72
N GLU A 255 -13.29 7.50 -2.90
CA GLU A 255 -12.32 7.94 -3.90
C GLU A 255 -10.95 7.33 -3.60
N TRP A 256 -10.48 7.43 -2.34
CA TRP A 256 -9.17 6.91 -1.93
C TRP A 256 -9.01 5.41 -2.21
N ILE A 257 -10.05 4.61 -1.95
CA ILE A 257 -10.06 3.17 -2.24
C ILE A 257 -9.87 2.90 -3.74
N GLN A 258 -10.31 3.81 -4.60
CA GLN A 258 -10.24 3.70 -6.05
C GLN A 258 -9.01 4.36 -6.66
N THR A 259 -8.23 5.13 -5.91
CA THR A 259 -7.07 5.85 -6.43
C THR A 259 -5.78 5.52 -5.68
N GLU A 260 -5.55 6.08 -4.49
CA GLU A 260 -4.26 6.01 -3.79
C GLU A 260 -4.10 4.76 -2.91
N HIS A 261 -5.18 3.99 -2.73
CA HIS A 261 -5.10 2.71 -2.06
C HIS A 261 -4.34 1.68 -2.91
N GLY A 262 -3.39 0.96 -2.31
CA GLY A 262 -2.62 -0.08 -3.01
C GLY A 262 -3.48 -1.23 -3.57
N GLY A 263 -4.73 -1.37 -3.11
CA GLY A 263 -5.72 -2.31 -3.66
C GLY A 263 -6.67 -1.71 -4.71
N ALA A 264 -6.48 -0.46 -5.15
CA ALA A 264 -7.42 0.24 -6.03
C ALA A 264 -7.71 -0.50 -7.34
N ARG A 265 -6.68 -1.07 -7.96
CA ARG A 265 -6.82 -1.89 -9.16
C ARG A 265 -7.68 -3.14 -8.92
N ALA A 266 -7.45 -3.83 -7.79
CA ALA A 266 -8.20 -5.02 -7.41
C ALA A 266 -9.67 -4.67 -7.17
N PHE A 267 -9.93 -3.58 -6.43
CA PHE A 267 -11.27 -3.10 -6.18
C PHE A 267 -12.01 -2.74 -7.47
N LYS A 268 -11.37 -2.03 -8.41
CA LYS A 268 -11.97 -1.73 -9.72
C LYS A 268 -12.29 -2.97 -10.57
N LYS A 269 -11.70 -4.13 -10.24
CA LYS A 269 -11.91 -5.40 -10.93
C LYS A 269 -12.93 -6.33 -10.29
N GLY A 270 -13.63 -5.88 -9.25
CA GLY A 270 -14.65 -6.71 -8.59
C GLY A 270 -14.21 -7.31 -7.25
N GLU A 271 -12.99 -7.06 -6.78
CA GLU A 271 -12.55 -7.64 -5.50
C GLU A 271 -13.16 -6.91 -4.30
N ALA A 272 -13.56 -7.69 -3.29
CA ALA A 272 -14.01 -7.19 -2.00
C ALA A 272 -12.84 -6.89 -1.07
N CYS A 273 -13.02 -5.96 -0.13
CA CYS A 273 -11.99 -5.60 0.85
C CYS A 273 -11.51 -6.80 1.67
N SER A 274 -12.43 -7.67 2.10
CA SER A 274 -12.15 -8.87 2.90
C SER A 274 -11.23 -9.86 2.18
N ASN A 275 -11.30 -9.99 0.85
CA ASN A 275 -10.44 -10.90 0.09
C ASN A 275 -8.94 -10.59 0.27
N CYS A 276 -8.61 -9.32 0.56
CA CYS A 276 -7.25 -8.85 0.80
C CYS A 276 -6.93 -8.60 2.29
N HIS A 277 -7.93 -8.19 3.08
CA HIS A 277 -7.73 -7.64 4.44
C HIS A 277 -8.28 -8.52 5.56
N GLU A 278 -8.84 -9.69 5.26
CA GLU A 278 -9.31 -10.62 6.30
C GLU A 278 -8.16 -11.02 7.22
N GLY A 279 -8.35 -10.83 8.54
CA GLY A 279 -7.36 -11.08 9.57
C GLY A 279 -6.39 -9.93 9.83
N GLU A 280 -6.33 -8.91 8.95
CA GLU A 280 -5.42 -7.76 9.10
C GLU A 280 -6.09 -6.55 9.78
N GLN A 281 -7.38 -6.63 10.13
CA GLN A 281 -8.15 -5.50 10.65
C GLN A 281 -7.53 -4.85 11.89
N ALA A 282 -7.06 -5.66 12.86
CA ALA A 282 -6.42 -5.14 14.07
C ALA A 282 -5.12 -4.39 13.76
N ASP A 283 -4.28 -4.95 12.88
CA ASP A 283 -3.03 -4.33 12.44
C ASP A 283 -3.27 -3.03 11.66
N MET A 284 -4.33 -2.98 10.84
CA MET A 284 -4.74 -1.75 10.17
C MET A 284 -5.12 -0.68 11.18
N GLY A 285 -5.97 -1.03 12.15
CA GLY A 285 -6.36 -0.17 13.25
C GLY A 285 -5.17 0.41 14.02
N ALA A 286 -4.15 -0.40 14.28
CA ALA A 286 -2.94 0.01 14.98
C ALA A 286 -2.15 1.08 14.21
N LYS A 287 -2.10 0.97 12.87
CA LYS A 287 -1.43 1.95 12.00
C LYS A 287 -2.19 3.27 11.89
N MET A 288 -3.53 3.21 11.92
CA MET A 288 -4.36 4.42 11.90
C MET A 288 -4.31 5.15 13.24
N VAL A 289 -4.49 4.45 14.36
CA VAL A 289 -4.50 5.10 15.68
C VAL A 289 -3.13 5.66 16.11
N SER A 290 -2.03 5.17 15.52
CA SER A 290 -0.69 5.74 15.70
C SER A 290 -0.39 6.92 14.77
N GLY A 291 -1.27 7.22 13.82
CA GLY A 291 -1.04 8.24 12.78
C GLY A 291 -0.05 7.81 11.70
N GLN A 292 0.39 6.55 11.69
CA GLN A 292 1.32 6.05 10.67
C GLN A 292 0.69 6.02 9.27
N LYS A 293 -0.63 5.77 9.18
CA LYS A 293 -1.32 5.64 7.90
C LYS A 293 -2.75 6.15 7.98
N ALA A 294 -3.15 6.94 6.98
CA ALA A 294 -4.53 7.32 6.68
C ALA A 294 -5.30 8.04 7.80
N GLU A 295 -4.65 8.46 8.88
CA GLU A 295 -5.24 9.30 9.93
C GLU A 295 -4.22 10.39 10.31
N PRO A 296 -4.42 11.64 9.85
CA PRO A 296 -3.49 12.73 10.15
C PRO A 296 -3.64 13.27 11.58
N THR A 297 -4.78 13.01 12.24
CA THR A 297 -5.14 13.58 13.54
C THR A 297 -5.67 12.50 14.51
N PRO A 298 -4.88 11.46 14.81
CA PRO A 298 -5.35 10.36 15.64
C PRO A 298 -5.63 10.83 17.07
N ILE A 299 -6.64 10.23 17.71
CA ILE A 299 -6.94 10.47 19.13
C ILE A 299 -6.03 9.54 19.97
N PRO A 300 -5.09 10.09 20.77
CA PRO A 300 -4.16 9.28 21.55
C PRO A 300 -4.89 8.37 22.54
N GLY A 301 -4.47 7.11 22.64
CA GLY A 301 -5.02 6.14 23.60
C GLY A 301 -6.38 5.54 23.22
N LYS A 302 -6.89 5.77 22.00
CA LYS A 302 -8.06 5.05 21.50
C LYS A 302 -7.70 3.58 21.21
N PRO A 303 -8.65 2.64 21.36
CA PRO A 303 -8.42 1.26 20.96
C PRO A 303 -8.22 1.19 19.44
N ALA A 304 -7.17 0.48 19.01
CA ALA A 304 -6.89 0.20 17.60
C ALA A 304 -7.98 -0.66 16.95
N SER A 305 -8.57 -1.60 17.71
CA SER A 305 -9.62 -2.48 17.24
C SER A 305 -10.52 -2.92 18.39
N ILE A 306 -11.72 -3.39 18.02
CA ILE A 306 -12.72 -3.91 18.94
C ILE A 306 -13.13 -5.29 18.43
N PRO A 307 -12.91 -6.37 19.21
CA PRO A 307 -13.44 -7.68 18.87
C PRO A 307 -14.94 -7.69 19.15
N LEU A 308 -15.74 -7.70 18.09
CA LEU A 308 -17.19 -7.74 18.15
C LEU A 308 -17.67 -9.18 17.92
N THR A 309 -18.44 -9.72 18.85
CA THR A 309 -19.21 -10.95 18.66
C THR A 309 -20.62 -10.58 18.20
N VAL A 310 -21.02 -11.11 17.06
CA VAL A 310 -22.34 -10.95 16.46
C VAL A 310 -23.06 -12.29 16.45
N GLN A 311 -24.34 -12.28 16.80
CA GLN A 311 -25.27 -13.38 16.60
C GLN A 311 -26.55 -12.81 15.99
N ALA A 312 -27.19 -13.60 15.13
CA ALA A 312 -28.46 -13.24 14.53
C ALA A 312 -29.39 -14.45 14.59
N ALA A 313 -30.63 -14.20 14.98
CA ALA A 313 -31.72 -15.17 14.96
C ALA A 313 -32.91 -14.52 14.23
N HIS A 314 -33.72 -15.31 13.54
CA HIS A 314 -34.90 -14.81 12.85
C HIS A 314 -36.04 -15.81 12.95
N ASP A 315 -37.28 -15.32 12.91
CA ASP A 315 -38.51 -16.13 12.84
C ASP A 315 -39.17 -16.11 11.44
N GLY A 316 -38.56 -15.40 10.48
CA GLY A 316 -39.07 -15.23 9.12
C GLY A 316 -39.74 -13.88 8.88
N GLU A 317 -40.14 -13.17 9.94
CA GLU A 317 -40.67 -11.80 9.87
C GLU A 317 -39.72 -10.80 10.52
N THR A 318 -39.11 -11.18 11.65
CA THR A 318 -38.20 -10.36 12.44
C THR A 318 -36.83 -10.99 12.51
N MET A 319 -35.79 -10.19 12.30
CA MET A 319 -34.40 -10.55 12.57
C MET A 319 -33.93 -9.85 13.85
N THR A 320 -33.58 -10.63 14.85
CA THR A 320 -33.00 -10.14 16.11
C THR A 320 -31.49 -10.36 16.11
N MET A 321 -30.73 -9.29 16.34
CA MET A 321 -29.27 -9.34 16.38
C MET A 321 -28.75 -9.04 17.78
N ARG A 322 -27.74 -9.81 18.22
CA ARG A 322 -27.04 -9.62 19.48
C ARG A 322 -25.58 -9.28 19.22
N PHE A 323 -25.14 -8.17 19.81
CA PHE A 323 -23.79 -7.63 19.67
C PHE A 323 -23.12 -7.60 21.05
N ARG A 324 -21.89 -8.13 21.15
CA ARG A 324 -21.12 -8.17 22.40
C ARG A 324 -19.67 -7.82 22.13
N TRP A 325 -19.07 -7.01 22.99
CA TRP A 325 -17.66 -6.61 22.91
C TRP A 325 -17.14 -6.33 24.33
N PRO A 326 -15.81 -6.36 24.55
CA PRO A 326 -15.23 -5.96 25.83
C PRO A 326 -15.47 -4.47 26.10
N ALA A 327 -15.88 -4.13 27.33
CA ALA A 327 -15.96 -2.73 27.75
C ALA A 327 -14.56 -2.09 27.80
N SER A 328 -14.48 -0.80 27.50
CA SER A 328 -13.25 0.00 27.60
C SER A 328 -13.52 1.31 28.32
N PRO A 329 -12.56 1.85 29.09
CA PRO A 329 -12.68 3.19 29.66
C PRO A 329 -12.77 4.25 28.56
N HIS A 330 -13.31 5.42 28.90
CA HIS A 330 -13.37 6.56 27.98
C HIS A 330 -11.96 7.11 27.72
N THR A 331 -11.64 7.31 26.43
CA THR A 331 -10.45 8.04 26.00
C THR A 331 -10.85 9.45 25.54
N PRO A 332 -10.41 10.52 26.23
CA PRO A 332 -10.73 11.90 25.86
C PRO A 332 -10.26 12.27 24.45
N ALA A 333 -11.11 12.95 23.68
CA ALA A 333 -10.73 13.58 22.42
C ALA A 333 -10.08 14.95 22.71
N PRO A 334 -8.81 15.19 22.32
CA PRO A 334 -8.07 16.40 22.71
C PRO A 334 -8.62 17.70 22.10
N PHE A 335 -9.41 17.59 21.03
CA PHE A 335 -10.00 18.72 20.30
C PHE A 335 -11.46 18.99 20.67
N VAL A 336 -12.01 18.32 21.69
CA VAL A 336 -13.37 18.54 22.18
C VAL A 336 -13.31 19.01 23.62
N ASP A 337 -14.00 20.11 23.91
CA ASP A 337 -14.13 20.59 25.29
C ASP A 337 -14.86 19.55 26.16
N GLY A 338 -14.33 19.28 27.36
CA GLY A 338 -14.76 18.14 28.19
C GLY A 338 -14.40 16.75 27.64
N GLY A 339 -13.70 16.66 26.51
CA GLY A 339 -13.12 15.42 25.96
C GLY A 339 -14.12 14.38 25.47
N LYS A 340 -15.43 14.66 25.44
CA LYS A 340 -16.49 13.74 25.03
C LYS A 340 -17.20 14.26 23.78
N MET A 341 -17.08 13.53 22.66
CA MET A 341 -17.78 13.87 21.41
C MET A 341 -19.29 13.71 21.49
N ASP A 342 -19.78 12.82 22.36
CA ASP A 342 -21.20 12.62 22.67
C ASP A 342 -21.29 12.26 24.17
N PRO A 343 -21.51 13.25 25.06
CA PRO A 343 -21.54 13.02 26.49
C PRO A 343 -22.67 12.09 26.96
N ASP A 344 -23.78 12.06 26.23
CA ASP A 344 -25.00 11.32 26.59
C ASP A 344 -24.90 9.84 26.23
N ASN A 345 -24.04 9.50 25.26
CA ASN A 345 -23.93 8.13 24.74
C ASN A 345 -22.49 7.62 24.84
N PRO A 346 -22.14 6.95 25.96
CA PRO A 346 -20.85 6.28 26.12
C PRO A 346 -20.49 5.34 24.95
N VAL A 347 -21.49 4.67 24.37
CA VAL A 347 -21.34 3.83 23.19
C VAL A 347 -22.47 4.10 22.19
N LYS A 348 -22.11 4.10 20.91
CA LYS A 348 -23.07 4.03 19.80
C LYS A 348 -22.67 2.87 18.91
N LEU A 349 -23.66 2.08 18.49
CA LEU A 349 -23.48 1.03 17.50
C LEU A 349 -24.22 1.45 16.23
N ALA A 350 -23.53 1.42 15.10
CA ALA A 350 -24.12 1.73 13.81
C ALA A 350 -23.93 0.56 12.86
N MET A 351 -24.99 0.22 12.13
CA MET A 351 -24.98 -0.81 11.10
C MET A 351 -25.69 -0.29 9.85
N LEU A 352 -25.15 -0.61 8.68
CA LEU A 352 -25.77 -0.32 7.39
C LEU A 352 -26.19 -1.65 6.76
N ILE A 353 -27.46 -1.74 6.35
CA ILE A 353 -28.00 -2.90 5.65
C ILE A 353 -28.27 -2.50 4.20
N ASP A 354 -27.81 -3.33 3.27
CA ASP A 354 -28.10 -3.23 1.84
C ASP A 354 -29.08 -4.35 1.44
N GLN A 355 -30.02 -4.02 0.56
CA GLN A 355 -30.93 -5.01 -0.06
C GLN A 355 -30.33 -5.67 -1.32
N GLY A 356 -29.09 -5.33 -1.67
CA GLY A 356 -28.35 -5.88 -2.81
C GLY A 356 -28.43 -5.03 -4.07
N ASN A 357 -28.99 -3.82 -3.99
CA ASN A 357 -29.16 -2.90 -5.12
C ASN A 357 -28.21 -1.70 -5.07
N VAL A 358 -27.51 -1.51 -3.96
CA VAL A 358 -26.54 -0.43 -3.82
C VAL A 358 -25.22 -0.84 -4.47
N GLN A 359 -24.75 -0.01 -5.39
CA GLN A 359 -23.53 -0.24 -6.13
C GLN A 359 -22.35 -0.38 -5.16
N ASP A 360 -21.61 -1.47 -5.31
CA ASP A 360 -20.38 -1.79 -4.58
C ASP A 360 -20.55 -2.00 -3.06
N ALA A 361 -21.78 -2.02 -2.54
CA ALA A 361 -22.04 -2.23 -1.12
C ALA A 361 -21.65 -3.64 -0.66
N ASP A 362 -21.81 -4.64 -1.52
CA ASP A 362 -21.35 -6.02 -1.29
C ASP A 362 -19.81 -6.13 -1.16
N ARG A 363 -19.07 -5.27 -1.86
CA ARG A 363 -17.59 -5.31 -1.92
C ARG A 363 -16.90 -4.35 -0.97
N SER A 364 -17.48 -3.16 -0.76
CA SER A 364 -16.93 -2.07 0.04
C SER A 364 -17.72 -1.78 1.31
N GLY A 365 -18.90 -2.38 1.49
CA GLY A 365 -19.77 -2.11 2.63
C GLY A 365 -20.10 -0.63 2.75
N CYS A 366 -20.00 -0.12 3.97
CA CYS A 366 -20.28 1.28 4.28
C CYS A 366 -19.30 2.28 3.64
N TRP A 367 -18.13 1.86 3.14
CA TRP A 367 -17.16 2.77 2.52
C TRP A 367 -17.70 3.41 1.24
N SER A 368 -18.61 2.73 0.52
CA SER A 368 -19.35 3.30 -0.62
C SER A 368 -20.05 4.62 -0.28
N THR A 369 -20.32 4.87 1.02
CA THR A 369 -21.02 6.06 1.50
C THR A 369 -20.10 7.17 2.03
N CYS A 370 -18.82 6.89 2.19
CA CYS A 370 -17.85 7.75 2.85
C CYS A 370 -17.02 8.48 1.78
N HIS A 371 -17.35 9.74 1.50
CA HIS A 371 -16.72 10.50 0.42
C HIS A 371 -15.77 11.57 0.93
N HIS A 372 -14.85 12.01 0.07
CA HIS A 372 -13.81 12.97 0.46
C HIS A 372 -14.32 14.39 0.73
N ASP A 373 -15.52 14.70 0.22
CA ASP A 373 -16.28 15.92 0.46
C ASP A 373 -17.33 15.75 1.57
N ALA A 374 -17.34 14.61 2.27
CA ALA A 374 -18.20 14.43 3.42
C ALA A 374 -17.77 15.37 4.55
N ARG A 375 -18.71 15.72 5.43
CA ARG A 375 -18.43 16.56 6.61
C ARG A 375 -17.21 16.01 7.37
N SER A 376 -16.27 16.90 7.67
CA SER A 376 -15.00 16.60 8.37
C SER A 376 -13.98 15.79 7.55
N MET A 377 -14.19 15.62 6.24
CA MET A 377 -13.17 15.10 5.32
C MET A 377 -12.43 16.25 4.60
N PRO A 378 -11.22 16.02 4.07
CA PRO A 378 -10.35 17.09 3.57
C PRO A 378 -10.91 18.02 2.48
N ASP A 379 -11.79 17.53 1.61
CA ASP A 379 -12.38 18.33 0.52
C ASP A 379 -13.83 18.77 0.84
N ALA A 380 -14.24 18.72 2.11
CA ALA A 380 -15.57 19.15 2.54
C ALA A 380 -15.82 20.65 2.23
N PRO A 381 -16.98 21.02 1.69
CA PRO A 381 -17.30 22.40 1.40
C PRO A 381 -17.40 23.26 2.68
N ALA A 382 -17.07 24.55 2.56
CA ALA A 382 -17.17 25.50 3.66
C ALA A 382 -18.64 25.79 4.01
N GLY A 383 -18.97 25.80 5.31
CA GLY A 383 -20.30 26.16 5.81
C GLY A 383 -21.29 25.01 6.01
N GLY A 384 -20.89 23.77 5.74
CA GLY A 384 -21.72 22.57 5.93
C GLY A 384 -21.28 21.45 4.98
N GLY A 385 -21.74 20.22 5.19
CA GLY A 385 -21.36 19.10 4.33
C GLY A 385 -22.31 17.91 4.44
N VAL A 386 -22.37 17.13 3.36
CA VAL A 386 -23.08 15.85 3.36
C VAL A 386 -22.38 14.89 4.31
N THR A 387 -23.13 14.08 5.06
CA THR A 387 -22.49 13.10 5.97
C THR A 387 -22.22 11.78 5.25
N LYS A 388 -23.20 11.32 4.48
CA LYS A 388 -23.16 10.10 3.67
C LYS A 388 -24.00 10.29 2.42
N TYR A 389 -23.61 9.66 1.33
CA TYR A 389 -24.44 9.53 0.13
C TYR A 389 -24.03 8.33 -0.70
N LEU A 390 -24.91 7.86 -1.58
CA LEU A 390 -24.59 6.76 -2.50
C LEU A 390 -24.05 7.31 -3.81
N PRO A 391 -23.04 6.68 -4.44
CA PRO A 391 -22.54 7.09 -5.74
C PRO A 391 -23.65 7.21 -6.81
N GLN A 392 -24.60 6.28 -6.80
CA GLN A 392 -25.74 6.23 -7.74
C GLN A 392 -26.65 7.46 -7.67
N THR A 393 -26.65 8.18 -6.54
CA THR A 393 -27.47 9.39 -6.33
C THR A 393 -26.80 10.65 -6.89
N ARG A 394 -25.59 10.53 -7.44
CA ARG A 394 -24.82 11.63 -8.03
C ARG A 394 -24.76 11.51 -9.55
N THR A 395 -24.73 12.65 -10.24
CA THR A 395 -24.50 12.70 -11.69
C THR A 395 -23.04 12.44 -12.05
N ALA A 396 -22.12 12.78 -11.15
CA ALA A 396 -20.69 12.48 -11.27
C ALA A 396 -20.01 12.45 -9.90
N ILE A 397 -18.87 11.74 -9.81
CA ILE A 397 -17.95 11.78 -8.67
C ILE A 397 -16.55 12.04 -9.20
N SER A 398 -15.91 13.10 -8.70
CA SER A 398 -14.49 13.35 -8.95
C SER A 398 -13.63 12.44 -8.08
N LEU A 399 -12.88 11.53 -8.71
CA LEU A 399 -11.96 10.63 -8.01
C LEU A 399 -10.59 11.27 -7.73
N LYS A 400 -10.14 12.17 -8.61
CA LYS A 400 -8.77 12.73 -8.57
C LYS A 400 -8.75 14.25 -8.54
N ASP A 401 -9.63 14.91 -9.29
CA ASP A 401 -9.66 16.37 -9.39
C ASP A 401 -10.24 16.98 -8.11
N LYS A 402 -9.63 18.06 -7.61
CA LYS A 402 -10.11 18.74 -6.41
C LYS A 402 -11.20 19.76 -6.75
N PRO A 403 -12.25 19.89 -5.91
CA PRO A 403 -12.56 19.05 -4.77
C PRO A 403 -13.03 17.66 -5.22
N ARG A 404 -12.55 16.60 -4.54
CA ARG A 404 -12.98 15.23 -4.80
C ARG A 404 -14.35 14.95 -4.21
N GLY A 405 -15.08 14.01 -4.81
CA GLY A 405 -16.45 13.69 -4.45
C GLY A 405 -17.48 14.23 -5.44
N GLY A 406 -18.73 14.31 -5.01
CA GLY A 406 -19.88 14.71 -5.83
C GLY A 406 -21.04 15.24 -4.98
N ALA A 407 -20.79 15.84 -3.82
CA ALA A 407 -21.79 16.35 -2.91
C ALA A 407 -22.71 17.39 -3.58
N ASP A 408 -22.16 18.22 -4.47
CA ASP A 408 -22.87 19.23 -5.25
C ASP A 408 -23.52 18.67 -6.53
N LYS A 409 -23.30 17.39 -6.84
CA LYS A 409 -23.76 16.70 -8.06
C LYS A 409 -25.00 15.84 -7.81
N LEU A 410 -25.87 16.25 -6.89
CA LEU A 410 -27.09 15.51 -6.59
C LEU A 410 -28.00 15.40 -7.83
N LYS A 411 -28.51 14.20 -8.09
CA LYS A 411 -29.49 13.98 -9.14
C LYS A 411 -30.83 14.69 -8.87
N PRO A 412 -31.63 14.99 -9.91
CA PRO A 412 -33.01 15.46 -9.78
C PRO A 412 -33.89 14.57 -8.89
N ALA A 413 -34.89 15.17 -8.25
CA ALA A 413 -35.72 14.49 -7.24
C ALA A 413 -36.51 13.28 -7.78
N ASP A 414 -36.94 13.33 -9.04
CA ASP A 414 -37.61 12.23 -9.74
C ASP A 414 -36.68 11.04 -9.99
N GLU A 415 -35.42 11.29 -10.38
CA GLU A 415 -34.40 10.24 -10.48
C GLU A 415 -34.08 9.62 -9.12
N LEU A 416 -33.98 10.45 -8.07
CA LEU A 416 -33.75 9.95 -6.70
C LEU A 416 -34.91 9.10 -6.21
N LYS A 417 -36.15 9.51 -6.50
CA LYS A 417 -37.34 8.72 -6.19
C LYS A 417 -37.32 7.39 -6.93
N ALA A 418 -36.98 7.39 -8.23
CA ALA A 418 -36.86 6.15 -9.00
C ALA A 418 -35.81 5.20 -8.42
N LEU A 419 -34.67 5.72 -7.96
CA LEU A 419 -33.64 4.92 -7.26
C LEU A 419 -34.18 4.32 -5.96
N MET A 420 -34.87 5.11 -5.14
CA MET A 420 -35.48 4.60 -3.90
C MET A 420 -36.54 3.52 -4.19
N ASP A 421 -37.40 3.73 -5.19
CA ASP A 421 -38.42 2.77 -5.60
C ASP A 421 -37.81 1.46 -6.15
N GLN A 422 -36.57 1.50 -6.65
CA GLN A 422 -35.77 0.34 -7.06
C GLN A 422 -34.99 -0.31 -5.90
N GLY A 423 -35.15 0.17 -4.66
CA GLY A 423 -34.44 -0.36 -3.51
C GLY A 423 -32.98 0.10 -3.41
N VAL A 424 -32.58 1.16 -4.10
CA VAL A 424 -31.24 1.74 -4.03
C VAL A 424 -31.13 2.66 -2.81
N PHE A 425 -31.08 2.06 -1.64
CA PHE A 425 -30.84 2.74 -0.36
C PHE A 425 -30.12 1.81 0.61
N LEU A 426 -29.52 2.40 1.64
CA LEU A 426 -28.97 1.66 2.77
C LEU A 426 -29.73 2.04 4.03
N ASP A 427 -30.19 1.04 4.78
CA ASP A 427 -30.79 1.26 6.09
C ASP A 427 -29.70 1.47 7.13
N LEU A 428 -29.59 2.70 7.64
CA LEU A 428 -28.65 3.05 8.70
C LEU A 428 -29.33 2.90 10.07
N LEU A 429 -29.08 1.78 10.72
CA LEU A 429 -29.53 1.51 12.08
C LEU A 429 -28.50 2.05 13.07
N ARG A 430 -28.94 2.87 14.04
CA ARG A 430 -28.07 3.40 15.10
C ARG A 430 -28.67 3.17 16.47
N TRP A 431 -27.97 2.36 17.28
CA TRP A 431 -28.29 2.20 18.69
C TRP A 431 -27.49 3.19 19.56
N LYS A 432 -28.17 3.83 20.50
CA LYS A 432 -27.64 4.83 21.43
C LYS A 432 -27.68 4.29 22.85
N SER A 433 -26.52 4.15 23.50
CA SER A 433 -26.46 3.55 24.83
C SER A 433 -27.12 4.37 25.94
N GLY A 434 -27.18 5.70 25.79
CA GLY A 434 -27.73 6.58 26.83
C GLY A 434 -29.24 6.50 26.96
N SER A 435 -29.94 6.52 25.82
CA SER A 435 -31.40 6.44 25.75
C SER A 435 -31.93 5.02 25.54
N ASN A 436 -31.05 4.07 25.21
CA ASN A 436 -31.39 2.71 24.79
C ASN A 436 -32.38 2.68 23.61
N THR A 437 -32.22 3.60 22.65
CA THR A 437 -33.06 3.70 21.45
C THR A 437 -32.31 3.25 20.21
N VAL A 438 -33.06 2.73 19.24
CA VAL A 438 -32.59 2.46 17.87
C VAL A 438 -33.29 3.47 16.96
N GLU A 439 -32.51 4.19 16.16
CA GLU A 439 -32.99 5.12 15.13
C GLU A 439 -32.57 4.69 13.73
#